data_AF-A0A8T3MN70-F1
#
_entry.id   AF-A0A8T3MN70-F1
#
_cell.length_a   1.000
_cell.length_b   1.000
_cell.length_c   1.000
_cell.angle_alpha   90.00
_cell.angle_beta   90.00
_cell.angle_gamma   90.00
#
_symmetry.space_group_name_H-M   'P 1'
#
loop_
_entity.id
_entity.type
_entity.pdbx_description
1 polymer ?
#
loop_
_entity_poly.entity_id
_entity_poly.type
_entity_poly.pdbx_seq_one_letter_code
_entity_poly.pdbx_strand_id
1 'polypeptide(L)'
;MMIREAPATELTVASRILARAGVLAEDGRMALLVGSEVVYLAARGIAVASMTPYDVAALRLADGLPLGGDAPDDAERYLAALRSSTLARAAALRRDHTVVTAPSARACVAALLGRPYEELENEARLTGALFGAYPPGSGDTGSS
;
A
#
# COMPACT_ATOMS: atom_id res chain seq x y z
N MET A 1 17.63 -0.29 7.75
CA MET A 1 17.49 0.28 6.39
C MET A 1 16.58 1.51 6.48
N MET A 2 16.81 2.57 5.68
CA MET A 2 15.92 3.73 5.69
C MET A 2 14.70 3.47 4.78
N ILE A 3 13.49 3.72 5.29
CA ILE A 3 12.26 3.66 4.49
C ILE A 3 12.27 4.81 3.49
N ARG A 4 12.03 4.49 2.22
CA ARG A 4 11.99 5.46 1.12
C ARG A 4 10.62 6.15 1.11
N GLU A 5 10.63 7.47 1.12
CA GLU A 5 9.42 8.29 1.25
C GLU A 5 8.45 8.12 0.08
N ALA A 6 8.95 8.15 -1.17
CA ALA A 6 8.08 8.04 -2.35
C ALA A 6 7.30 6.70 -2.42
N PRO A 7 7.93 5.51 -2.27
CA PRO A 7 7.19 4.26 -2.20
C PRO A 7 6.25 4.14 -0.97
N ALA A 8 6.64 4.69 0.18
CA ALA A 8 5.79 4.71 1.36
C ALA A 8 4.53 5.58 1.14
N THR A 9 4.68 6.70 0.42
CA THR A 9 3.58 7.57 -0.01
C THR A 9 2.66 6.84 -1.00
N GLU A 10 3.22 6.17 -2.01
CA GLU A 10 2.46 5.36 -2.97
C GLU A 10 1.61 4.29 -2.26
N LEU A 11 2.23 3.53 -1.37
CA LEU A 11 1.53 2.53 -0.55
C LEU A 11 0.41 3.18 0.27
N THR A 12 0.70 4.28 0.96
CA THR A 12 -0.26 4.98 1.83
C THR A 12 -1.50 5.42 1.05
N VAL A 13 -1.30 6.08 -0.09
CA VAL A 13 -2.40 6.57 -0.93
C VAL A 13 -3.25 5.41 -1.42
N ALA A 14 -2.62 4.37 -2.00
CA ALA A 14 -3.33 3.21 -2.53
C ALA A 14 -4.12 2.49 -1.43
N SER A 15 -3.52 2.30 -0.25
CA SER A 15 -4.15 1.60 0.87
C SER A 15 -5.34 2.40 1.41
N ARG A 16 -5.25 3.73 1.50
CA ARG A 16 -6.36 4.59 1.95
C ARG A 16 -7.51 4.66 0.96
N ILE A 17 -7.24 4.63 -0.34
CA ILE A 17 -8.28 4.49 -1.38
C ILE A 17 -9.06 3.17 -1.16
N LEU A 18 -8.35 2.05 -0.98
CA LEU A 18 -8.96 0.74 -0.78
C LEU A 18 -9.75 0.66 0.54
N ALA A 19 -9.20 1.21 1.63
CA ALA A 19 -9.88 1.26 2.92
C ALA A 19 -11.16 2.11 2.86
N ARG A 20 -11.10 3.29 2.21
CA ARG A 20 -12.28 4.14 1.99
C ARG A 20 -13.37 3.39 1.22
N ALA A 21 -13.00 2.66 0.18
CA ALA A 21 -13.94 1.90 -0.63
C ALA A 21 -14.49 0.65 0.09
N GLY A 22 -13.96 0.29 1.27
CA GLY A 22 -14.45 -0.84 2.07
C GLY A 22 -14.21 -2.20 1.42
N VAL A 23 -13.19 -2.30 0.54
CA VAL A 23 -12.90 -3.54 -0.23
C VAL A 23 -11.85 -4.43 0.40
N LEU A 24 -11.10 -3.93 1.38
CA LEU A 24 -10.17 -4.72 2.16
C LEU A 24 -10.92 -5.59 3.18
N ALA A 25 -10.32 -6.73 3.56
CA ALA A 25 -10.74 -7.44 4.76
C ALA A 25 -10.55 -6.56 6.01
N GLU A 26 -11.19 -6.93 7.13
CA GLU A 26 -11.12 -6.17 8.39
C GLU A 26 -9.67 -5.95 8.87
N ASP A 27 -8.88 -7.03 8.87
CA ASP A 27 -7.43 -6.97 9.13
C ASP A 27 -6.60 -6.87 7.84
N GLY A 28 -7.26 -6.62 6.71
CA GLY A 28 -6.66 -6.59 5.39
C GLY A 28 -5.88 -5.31 5.14
N ARG A 29 -4.70 -5.48 4.59
CA ARG A 29 -3.80 -4.42 4.12
C ARG A 29 -3.38 -4.65 2.68
N MET A 30 -2.66 -3.67 2.17
CA MET A 30 -1.90 -3.75 0.93
C MET A 30 -0.40 -3.83 1.25
N ALA A 31 0.34 -4.51 0.39
CA ALA A 31 1.78 -4.61 0.40
C ALA A 31 2.34 -4.17 -0.97
N LEU A 32 3.51 -3.53 -0.94
CA LEU A 32 4.20 -2.98 -2.10
C LEU A 32 5.66 -3.45 -2.12
N LEU A 33 6.07 -4.14 -3.20
CA LEU A 33 7.46 -4.50 -3.46
C LEU A 33 8.21 -3.29 -4.02
N VAL A 34 9.20 -2.83 -3.27
CA VAL A 34 10.11 -1.73 -3.56
C VAL A 34 11.43 -2.27 -4.09
N GLY A 35 11.75 -1.93 -5.33
CA GLY A 35 12.89 -2.55 -6.03
C GLY A 35 12.59 -4.04 -6.29
N SER A 36 13.51 -4.91 -5.89
CA SER A 36 13.39 -6.38 -6.06
C SER A 36 13.36 -7.16 -4.74
N GLU A 37 13.61 -6.52 -3.61
CA GLU A 37 13.94 -7.24 -2.36
C GLU A 37 13.19 -6.77 -1.13
N VAL A 38 12.50 -5.63 -1.16
CA VAL A 38 11.94 -5.03 0.05
C VAL A 38 10.45 -4.82 -0.11
N VAL A 39 9.66 -5.29 0.85
CA VAL A 39 8.21 -5.14 0.86
C VAL A 39 7.80 -4.14 1.93
N TYR A 40 7.01 -3.16 1.53
CA TYR A 40 6.36 -2.19 2.42
C TYR A 40 4.91 -2.58 2.64
N LEU A 41 4.42 -2.43 3.87
CA LEU A 41 3.02 -2.63 4.24
C LEU A 41 2.72 -1.80 5.50
N ALA A 42 1.45 -1.58 5.82
CA ALA A 42 1.06 -0.96 7.08
C ALA A 42 1.65 -1.72 8.27
N ALA A 43 2.29 -1.01 9.20
CA ALA A 43 2.88 -1.61 10.40
C ALA A 43 1.80 -2.19 11.34
N ARG A 44 2.25 -2.97 12.32
CA ARG A 44 1.39 -3.60 13.33
C ARG A 44 0.55 -2.55 14.07
N GLY A 45 -0.74 -2.82 14.22
CA GLY A 45 -1.67 -1.94 14.93
C GLY A 45 -2.05 -0.66 14.17
N ILE A 46 -1.53 -0.45 12.96
CA ILE A 46 -1.85 0.72 12.14
C ILE A 46 -3.14 0.48 11.37
N ALA A 47 -4.12 1.36 11.60
CA ALA A 47 -5.33 1.42 10.81
C ALA A 47 -5.04 1.98 9.41
N VAL A 48 -5.31 1.19 8.37
CA VAL A 48 -5.02 1.56 6.98
C VAL A 48 -5.71 2.85 6.54
N ALA A 49 -6.92 3.12 7.04
CA ALA A 49 -7.70 4.31 6.68
C ALA A 49 -7.04 5.62 7.11
N SER A 50 -6.17 5.59 8.13
CA SER A 50 -5.52 6.77 8.71
C SER A 50 -4.00 6.70 8.67
N MET A 51 -3.41 5.69 8.02
CA MET A 51 -1.96 5.54 7.96
C MET A 51 -1.30 6.71 7.21
N THR A 52 -0.07 7.02 7.60
CA THR A 52 0.83 7.95 6.94
C THR A 52 2.02 7.19 6.35
N PRO A 53 2.86 7.83 5.51
CA PRO A 53 4.07 7.20 5.00
C PRO A 53 5.07 6.77 6.08
N TYR A 54 4.92 7.26 7.32
CA TYR A 54 5.76 6.90 8.46
C TYR A 54 5.27 5.65 9.22
N ASP A 55 4.05 5.19 8.95
CA ASP A 55 3.41 4.07 9.63
C ASP A 55 3.65 2.73 8.90
N VAL A 56 4.76 2.63 8.18
CA VAL A 56 5.09 1.50 7.30
C VAL A 56 6.10 0.57 7.96
N ALA A 57 5.84 -0.73 7.88
CA ALA A 57 6.84 -1.76 8.12
C ALA A 57 7.54 -2.15 6.81
N ALA A 58 8.84 -2.37 6.88
CA ALA A 58 9.67 -2.83 5.78
C ALA A 58 10.22 -4.22 6.09
N LEU A 59 10.02 -5.16 5.17
CA LEU A 59 10.44 -6.56 5.29
C LEU A 59 11.27 -6.96 4.08
N ARG A 60 12.25 -7.86 4.26
CA ARG A 60 12.93 -8.48 3.13
C ARG A 60 12.02 -9.50 2.47
N LEU A 61 11.84 -9.40 1.15
CA LEU A 61 11.00 -10.29 0.37
C LEU A 61 11.43 -11.74 0.53
N ALA A 62 12.73 -12.05 0.53
CA ALA A 62 13.22 -13.43 0.51
C ALA A 62 12.75 -14.28 1.71
N ASP A 63 12.73 -13.71 2.91
CA ASP A 63 12.52 -14.47 4.15
C ASP A 63 11.70 -13.73 5.22
N GLY A 64 11.20 -12.54 4.92
CA GLY A 64 10.37 -11.76 5.84
C GLY A 64 11.16 -11.10 6.96
N LEU A 65 12.50 -11.04 6.89
CA LEU A 65 13.31 -10.35 7.91
C LEU A 65 12.87 -8.88 8.04
N PRO A 66 12.52 -8.39 9.24
CA PRO A 66 12.23 -6.97 9.46
C PRO A 66 13.45 -6.09 9.20
N LEU A 67 13.25 -5.05 8.39
CA LEU A 67 14.27 -4.07 8.01
C LEU A 67 14.01 -2.68 8.62
N GLY A 68 12.78 -2.45 9.09
CA GLY A 68 12.32 -1.25 9.80
C GLY A 68 10.81 -1.32 10.11
N GLY A 69 10.37 -0.65 11.17
CA GLY A 69 8.99 -0.71 11.67
C GLY A 69 8.58 -2.07 12.23
N ASP A 70 7.43 -2.13 12.90
CA ASP A 70 6.90 -3.37 13.47
C ASP A 70 6.06 -4.11 12.45
N ALA A 71 6.53 -5.27 11.99
CA ALA A 71 5.81 -6.09 11.02
C ALA A 71 4.51 -6.65 11.62
N PRO A 72 3.39 -6.68 10.87
CA PRO A 72 2.15 -7.34 11.30
C PRO A 72 2.28 -8.87 11.23
N ASP A 73 1.47 -9.59 12.02
CA ASP A 73 1.55 -11.06 12.14
C ASP A 73 1.22 -11.82 10.86
N ASP A 74 0.45 -11.21 9.97
CA ASP A 74 0.01 -11.82 8.71
C ASP A 74 0.89 -11.44 7.51
N ALA A 75 2.04 -10.79 7.74
CA ALA A 75 2.92 -10.30 6.68
C ALA A 75 3.32 -11.39 5.67
N GLU A 76 3.56 -12.62 6.14
CA GLU A 76 3.97 -13.75 5.30
C GLU A 76 2.95 -14.07 4.21
N ARG A 77 1.65 -13.81 4.44
CA ARG A 77 0.60 -13.98 3.41
C ARG A 77 0.88 -13.11 2.18
N TYR A 78 1.32 -11.87 2.39
CA TYR A 78 1.65 -10.92 1.33
C TYR A 78 2.98 -11.27 0.67
N LEU A 79 3.97 -11.65 1.47
CA LEU A 79 5.28 -12.07 0.97
C LEU A 79 5.16 -13.30 0.06
N ALA A 80 4.40 -14.31 0.47
CA ALA A 80 4.15 -15.51 -0.32
C ALA A 80 3.50 -15.16 -1.67
N ALA A 81 2.49 -14.29 -1.68
CA ALA A 81 1.84 -13.84 -2.90
C ALA A 81 2.81 -13.12 -3.85
N LEU A 82 3.65 -12.22 -3.32
CA LEU A 82 4.66 -11.50 -4.11
C LEU A 82 5.78 -12.43 -4.61
N ARG A 83 6.19 -13.45 -3.84
CA ARG A 83 7.17 -14.46 -4.27
C ARG A 83 6.63 -15.36 -5.39
N SER A 84 5.34 -15.63 -5.41
CA SER A 84 4.71 -16.53 -6.40
C SER A 84 4.66 -15.95 -7.83
N SER A 85 4.94 -14.66 -8.01
CA SER A 85 4.88 -13.99 -9.30
C SER A 85 5.98 -12.96 -9.47
N THR A 86 6.84 -13.16 -10.47
CA THR A 86 7.93 -12.22 -10.79
C THR A 86 7.42 -10.87 -11.29
N LEU A 87 6.20 -10.83 -11.82
CA LEU A 87 5.53 -9.63 -12.30
C LEU A 87 4.82 -8.85 -11.20
N ALA A 88 4.51 -9.48 -10.06
CA ALA A 88 3.81 -8.81 -8.98
C ALA A 88 4.71 -7.76 -8.32
N ARG A 89 4.14 -6.56 -8.12
CA ARG A 89 4.73 -5.49 -7.33
C ARG A 89 3.82 -5.00 -6.22
N ALA A 90 2.55 -5.34 -6.26
CA ALA A 90 1.62 -5.07 -5.17
C ALA A 90 0.76 -6.30 -4.88
N ALA A 91 0.36 -6.44 -3.62
CA ALA A 91 -0.58 -7.46 -3.16
C ALA A 91 -1.55 -6.84 -2.15
N ALA A 92 -2.83 -7.19 -2.19
CA ALA A 92 -3.81 -6.71 -1.22
C ALA A 92 -4.81 -7.80 -0.84
N LEU A 93 -5.23 -7.80 0.42
CA LEU A 93 -6.20 -8.76 0.94
C LEU A 93 -7.61 -8.18 0.82
N ARG A 94 -8.39 -8.73 -0.11
CA ARG A 94 -9.77 -8.35 -0.33
C ARG A 94 -10.67 -8.89 0.78
N ARG A 95 -11.85 -8.29 0.94
CA ARG A 95 -12.88 -8.66 1.93
C ARG A 95 -13.33 -10.12 1.88
N ASP A 96 -13.25 -10.76 0.72
CA ASP A 96 -13.52 -12.20 0.54
C ASP A 96 -12.31 -13.09 0.91
N HIS A 97 -11.30 -12.53 1.55
CA HIS A 97 -10.03 -13.16 1.94
C HIS A 97 -9.16 -13.64 0.78
N THR A 98 -9.45 -13.21 -0.45
CA THR A 98 -8.56 -13.45 -1.59
C THR A 98 -7.42 -12.43 -1.61
N VAL A 99 -6.21 -12.88 -1.93
CA VAL A 99 -5.07 -11.98 -2.17
C VAL A 99 -5.02 -11.65 -3.65
N VAL A 100 -5.16 -10.37 -3.98
CA VAL A 100 -5.05 -9.85 -5.34
C VAL A 100 -3.65 -9.29 -5.54
N THR A 101 -2.93 -9.78 -6.55
CA THR A 101 -1.60 -9.26 -6.93
C THR A 101 -1.65 -8.47 -8.24
N ALA A 102 -0.80 -7.45 -8.38
CA ALA A 102 -0.75 -6.62 -9.58
C ALA A 102 0.67 -6.08 -9.84
N PRO A 103 0.99 -5.61 -11.06
CA PRO A 103 2.32 -5.10 -11.41
C PRO A 103 2.64 -3.71 -10.84
N SER A 104 1.69 -3.04 -10.17
CA SER A 104 1.90 -1.78 -9.46
C SER A 104 0.81 -1.57 -8.42
N ALA A 105 1.00 -0.61 -7.51
CA ALA A 105 -0.03 -0.26 -6.53
C ALA A 105 -1.31 0.23 -7.22
N ARG A 106 -1.15 1.12 -8.22
CA ARG A 106 -2.25 1.65 -9.03
C ARG A 106 -3.05 0.55 -9.72
N ALA A 107 -2.38 -0.43 -10.33
CA ALA A 107 -3.03 -1.55 -10.99
C ALA A 107 -3.78 -2.45 -9.99
N CYS A 108 -3.25 -2.63 -8.77
CA CYS A 108 -3.92 -3.38 -7.72
C CYS A 108 -5.23 -2.70 -7.29
N VAL A 109 -5.19 -1.38 -7.09
CA VAL A 109 -6.35 -0.57 -6.76
C VAL A 109 -7.41 -0.63 -7.86
N ALA A 110 -7.01 -0.42 -9.13
CA ALA A 110 -7.91 -0.48 -10.26
C ALA A 110 -8.54 -1.87 -10.42
N ALA A 111 -7.77 -2.95 -10.23
CA ALA A 111 -8.28 -4.32 -10.31
C ALA A 111 -9.30 -4.63 -9.20
N LEU A 112 -9.07 -4.16 -7.97
CA LEU A 112 -9.98 -4.38 -6.84
C LEU A 112 -11.29 -3.60 -6.95
N LEU A 113 -11.24 -2.40 -7.54
CA LEU A 113 -12.37 -1.48 -7.61
C LEU A 113 -13.08 -1.46 -8.97
N GLY A 114 -12.49 -2.08 -10.00
CA GLY A 114 -13.05 -2.12 -11.35
C GLY A 114 -13.14 -0.75 -12.02
N ARG A 115 -12.28 0.20 -11.62
CA ARG A 115 -12.31 1.61 -12.06
C ARG A 115 -10.89 2.15 -12.31
N PRO A 116 -10.72 3.16 -13.16
CA PRO A 116 -9.43 3.82 -13.37
C PRO A 116 -8.87 4.41 -12.06
N TYR A 117 -7.56 4.32 -11.87
CA TYR A 117 -6.92 4.77 -10.62
C TYR A 117 -7.04 6.28 -10.42
N GLU A 118 -6.93 7.06 -11.49
CA GLU A 118 -6.95 8.52 -11.47
C GLU A 118 -8.28 9.07 -10.94
N GLU A 119 -9.40 8.44 -11.32
CA GLU A 119 -10.72 8.78 -10.79
C GLU A 119 -10.81 8.51 -9.29
N LEU A 120 -10.33 7.35 -8.86
CA LEU A 120 -10.35 6.90 -7.48
C LEU A 120 -9.47 7.78 -6.57
N GLU A 121 -8.30 8.17 -7.06
CA GLU A 121 -7.40 9.09 -6.37
C GLU A 121 -8.07 10.48 -6.23
N ASN A 122 -8.65 11.01 -7.31
CA ASN A 122 -9.35 12.30 -7.28
C ASN A 122 -10.53 12.30 -6.29
N GLU A 123 -11.35 11.25 -6.28
CA GLU A 123 -12.44 11.10 -5.30
C GLU A 123 -11.93 11.04 -3.86
N ALA A 124 -10.85 10.30 -3.62
CA ALA A 124 -10.23 10.20 -2.30
C ALA A 124 -9.64 11.55 -1.83
N ARG A 125 -9.08 12.36 -2.75
CA ARG A 125 -8.65 13.73 -2.46
C ARG A 125 -9.81 14.63 -2.06
N LEU A 126 -10.88 14.67 -2.87
CA LEU A 126 -12.03 15.56 -2.65
C LEU A 126 -12.78 15.28 -1.36
N THR A 127 -12.72 14.03 -0.89
CA THR A 127 -13.44 13.57 0.30
C THR A 127 -12.58 13.58 1.57
N GLY A 128 -11.35 14.09 1.47
CA GLY A 128 -10.40 14.18 2.59
C GLY A 128 -9.75 12.86 2.99
N ALA A 129 -10.01 11.77 2.26
CA ALA A 129 -9.45 10.47 2.57
C ALA A 129 -7.93 10.38 2.37
N LEU A 130 -7.30 11.41 1.81
CA LEU A 130 -5.84 11.50 1.62
C LEU A 130 -5.18 12.62 2.46
N PHE A 131 -5.89 13.25 3.40
CA PHE A 131 -5.28 14.20 4.34
C PHE A 131 -4.15 13.52 5.14
N GLY A 132 -2.94 14.06 5.07
CA GLY A 132 -1.74 13.49 5.70
C GLY A 132 -1.14 12.26 4.98
N ALA A 133 -1.68 11.88 3.82
CA ALA A 133 -1.12 10.80 3.00
C ALA A 133 0.12 11.25 2.21
N TYR A 134 0.22 12.55 1.90
CA TYR A 134 1.36 13.16 1.23
C TYR A 134 2.24 13.90 2.25
N PRO A 135 3.57 13.79 2.15
CA PRO A 135 4.48 14.56 2.97
C PRO A 135 4.33 16.08 2.70
N PRO A 136 4.68 16.93 3.69
CA PRO A 136 4.64 18.37 3.51
C PRO A 136 5.59 18.80 2.38
N GLY A 137 5.05 19.46 1.34
CA GLY A 137 5.81 19.92 0.16
C GLY A 137 5.56 19.13 -1.13
N SER A 138 4.73 18.07 -1.12
CA SER A 138 4.37 17.32 -2.34
C SER A 138 3.19 17.92 -3.13
N GLY A 139 2.62 19.03 -2.65
CA GLY A 139 1.56 19.78 -3.32
C GLY A 139 2.12 21.06 -3.91
N ASP A 140 1.88 21.27 -5.20
CA ASP A 140 2.30 22.40 -6.04
C ASP A 140 3.79 22.48 -6.46
N THR A 141 4.06 21.88 -7.62
CA THR A 141 4.74 22.63 -8.69
C THR A 141 3.74 22.92 -9.82
N GLY A 142 2.67 23.64 -9.49
CA GLY A 142 2.07 24.55 -10.46
C GLY A 142 3.03 25.71 -10.64
N SER A 143 3.82 25.71 -11.70
CA SER A 143 4.60 26.87 -12.11
C SER A 143 4.43 27.05 -13.62
N SER A 144 3.56 28.03 -13.91
CA SER A 144 3.48 28.91 -15.08
C SER A 144 3.40 28.32 -16.47
#